data_AF-A0A7M1B8R6-F1
#
_entry.id   AF-A0A7M1B8R6-F1
#
_cell.length_a   1.000
_cell.length_b   1.000
_cell.length_c   1.000
_cell.angle_alpha   90.00
_cell.angle_beta   90.00
_cell.angle_gamma   90.00
#
_symmetry.space_group_name_H-M   'P 1'
#
loop_
_entity.id
_entity.type
_entity.pdbx_description
1 polymer ?
#
loop_
_entity_poly.entity_id
_entity_poly.type
_entity_poly.pdbx_seq_one_letter_code
_entity_poly.pdbx_strand_id
1 'polypeptide(L)'
;MKAKAIKTERYLSLEDIKKHLQNVEYIIMAAPAPDTFKQTPIHFTIFLNTADTIPKDIQDAILDKFRDEHKIGEPAELLSQLMPVGFAISSAQDTPMPLLLVKPEDQRSIPHVPMHVMDFLADSDEFFEAKEKNLTGWSYSYE
;
A
#
# COMPACT_ATOMS: atom_id res chain seq x y z
N MET A 1 20.17 -6.70 -13.69
CA MET A 1 19.16 -7.77 -13.87
C MET A 1 17.92 -7.17 -14.53
N LYS A 2 17.21 -7.90 -15.40
CA LYS A 2 15.90 -7.44 -15.93
C LYS A 2 14.82 -7.75 -14.89
N ALA A 3 14.06 -6.75 -14.46
CA ALA A 3 12.88 -6.95 -13.63
C ALA A 3 11.86 -7.81 -14.39
N LYS A 4 11.27 -8.80 -13.71
CA LYS A 4 10.21 -9.66 -14.25
C LYS A 4 8.92 -9.34 -13.53
N ALA A 5 7.80 -9.43 -14.24
CA ALA A 5 6.49 -9.29 -13.63
C ALA A 5 6.32 -10.29 -12.47
N ILE A 6 5.81 -9.79 -11.35
CA ILE A 6 5.45 -10.61 -10.18
C ILE A 6 4.17 -11.36 -10.54
N LYS A 7 4.17 -12.69 -10.35
CA LYS A 7 3.01 -13.53 -10.61
C LYS A 7 2.36 -13.91 -9.28
N THR A 8 1.11 -13.52 -9.08
CA THR A 8 0.30 -14.04 -7.97
C THR A 8 0.07 -15.53 -8.15
N GLU A 9 0.49 -16.32 -7.17
CA GLU A 9 0.28 -17.77 -7.13
C GLU A 9 -0.98 -18.13 -6.37
N ARG A 10 -1.23 -17.44 -5.26
CA ARG A 10 -2.43 -17.59 -4.42
C ARG A 10 -2.64 -16.35 -3.56
N TYR A 11 -3.82 -16.26 -2.95
CA TYR A 11 -4.10 -15.30 -1.90
C TYR A 11 -3.97 -15.96 -0.52
N LEU A 12 -3.68 -15.17 0.51
CA LEU A 12 -3.78 -15.63 1.89
C LEU A 12 -5.23 -15.97 2.24
N SER A 13 -5.42 -16.99 3.08
CA SER A 13 -6.72 -17.24 3.70
C SER A 13 -7.00 -16.19 4.79
N LEU A 14 -8.25 -16.04 5.22
CA LEU A 14 -8.58 -15.08 6.28
C LEU A 14 -7.82 -15.35 7.60
N GLU A 15 -7.59 -16.63 7.93
CA GLU A 15 -6.80 -17.02 9.11
C GLU A 15 -5.33 -16.63 8.95
N ASP A 16 -4.75 -16.90 7.77
CA ASP A 16 -3.37 -16.52 7.50
C ASP A 16 -3.18 -14.99 7.48
N ILE A 17 -4.17 -14.22 6.98
CA ILE A 17 -4.13 -12.76 7.00
C ILE A 17 -4.07 -12.26 8.45
N LYS A 18 -4.95 -12.74 9.32
CA LYS A 18 -4.96 -12.34 10.74
C LYS A 18 -3.65 -12.66 11.44
N LYS A 19 -3.08 -13.84 11.15
CA LYS A 19 -1.78 -14.25 11.70
C LYS A 19 -0.64 -13.38 11.17
N HIS A 20 -0.64 -13.09 9.87
CA HIS A 20 0.36 -12.24 9.21
C HIS A 20 0.36 -10.83 9.79
N LEU A 21 -0.82 -10.29 10.08
CA LEU A 21 -0.99 -8.92 10.57
C LEU A 21 -0.84 -8.77 12.09
N GLN A 22 -0.59 -9.85 12.85
CA GLN A 22 -0.67 -9.81 14.31
C GLN A 22 0.25 -8.76 14.97
N ASN A 23 1.43 -8.52 14.38
CA ASN A 23 2.40 -7.54 14.89
C ASN A 23 2.71 -6.45 13.86
N VAL A 24 1.87 -6.31 12.82
CA VAL A 24 2.07 -5.30 11.77
C VAL A 24 1.35 -4.04 12.20
N GLU A 25 2.05 -2.92 12.32
CA GLU A 25 1.42 -1.62 12.58
C GLU A 25 0.84 -1.04 11.28
N TYR A 26 1.69 -1.00 10.25
CA TYR A 26 1.33 -0.46 8.95
C TYR A 26 2.15 -1.08 7.83
N ILE A 27 1.68 -0.84 6.61
CA ILE A 27 2.34 -1.22 5.37
C ILE A 27 2.41 0.03 4.50
N ILE A 28 3.55 0.31 3.90
CA ILE A 28 3.68 1.34 2.86
C ILE A 28 3.98 0.67 1.54
N MET A 29 3.24 1.04 0.50
CA MET A 29 3.44 0.61 -0.87
C MET A 29 3.71 1.84 -1.74
N ALA A 30 4.63 1.68 -2.68
CA ALA A 30 4.91 2.64 -3.73
C ALA A 30 4.85 1.95 -5.09
N ALA A 31 4.12 2.54 -6.03
CA ALA A 31 4.01 2.08 -7.40
C ALA A 31 4.22 3.25 -8.37
N PRO A 32 4.70 3.00 -9.60
CA PRO A 32 4.70 4.04 -10.63
C PRO A 32 3.28 4.54 -10.88
N ALA A 33 3.11 5.86 -10.91
CA ALA A 33 1.89 6.48 -11.44
C ALA A 33 1.95 6.47 -12.99
N PRO A 34 0.80 6.56 -13.68
CA PRO A 34 0.78 6.76 -15.13
C PRO A 34 1.60 7.97 -15.58
N ASP A 35 2.25 7.89 -16.75
CA ASP A 35 3.13 8.94 -17.32
C ASP A 35 2.48 10.33 -17.48
N THR A 36 1.16 10.41 -17.38
CA THR A 36 0.41 11.67 -17.33
C THR A 36 0.71 12.48 -16.08
N PHE A 37 1.06 11.83 -14.96
CA PHE A 37 1.32 12.45 -13.65
C PHE A 37 2.79 12.82 -13.49
N LYS A 38 3.24 13.85 -14.22
CA LYS A 38 4.66 14.25 -14.23
C LYS A 38 5.16 14.87 -12.92
N GLN A 39 4.26 15.52 -12.16
CA GLN A 39 4.60 16.20 -10.91
C GLN A 39 4.47 15.29 -9.70
N THR A 40 3.74 14.17 -9.85
CA THR A 40 3.47 13.21 -8.80
C THR A 40 3.61 11.78 -9.38
N PRO A 41 4.83 11.39 -9.78
CA PRO A 41 5.07 10.19 -10.58
C PRO A 41 4.95 8.89 -9.77
N ILE A 42 4.65 8.96 -8.47
CA ILE A 42 4.55 7.81 -7.57
C ILE A 42 3.15 7.78 -6.96
N HIS A 43 2.54 6.61 -7.01
CA HIS A 43 1.33 6.27 -6.27
C HIS A 43 1.71 5.61 -4.95
N PHE A 44 1.41 6.27 -3.85
CA PHE A 44 1.65 5.78 -2.50
C PHE A 44 0.34 5.26 -1.90
N THR A 45 0.43 4.10 -1.27
CA THR A 45 -0.66 3.52 -0.50
C THR A 45 -0.14 3.13 0.89
N ILE A 46 -0.70 3.74 1.92
CA ILE A 46 -0.42 3.42 3.33
C ILE A 46 -1.60 2.61 3.86
N PHE A 47 -1.33 1.40 4.32
CA PHE A 47 -2.30 0.51 4.94
C PHE A 47 -2.05 0.51 6.44
N LEU A 48 -2.89 1.21 7.21
CA LEU A 48 -2.85 1.17 8.67
C LEU A 48 -3.62 -0.07 9.15
N ASN A 49 -3.01 -0.89 9.99
CA ASN A 49 -3.63 -2.12 10.50
C ASN A 49 -4.66 -1.83 11.61
N THR A 50 -5.67 -1.04 11.27
CA THR A 50 -6.80 -0.73 12.13
C THR A 50 -8.07 -0.63 11.28
N ALA A 51 -9.20 -1.01 11.86
CA ALA A 51 -10.52 -0.77 11.31
C ALA A 51 -11.25 0.39 12.02
N ASP A 52 -10.55 1.12 12.89
CA ASP A 52 -11.12 2.20 13.67
C ASP A 52 -11.35 3.44 12.81
N THR A 53 -12.33 4.24 13.21
CA THR A 53 -12.52 5.57 12.61
C THR A 53 -11.46 6.52 13.15
N ILE A 54 -10.59 7.01 12.27
CA ILE A 54 -9.54 7.96 12.63
C ILE A 54 -10.05 9.39 12.39
N PRO A 55 -10.02 10.29 13.40
CA PRO A 55 -10.35 11.70 13.20
C PRO A 55 -9.46 12.38 12.16
N LYS A 56 -9.99 13.39 11.43
CA LYS A 56 -9.29 14.01 10.29
C LYS A 56 -7.94 14.64 10.68
N ASP A 57 -7.89 15.33 11.81
CA ASP A 57 -6.66 15.90 12.38
C ASP A 57 -5.59 14.85 12.66
N ILE A 58 -5.99 13.66 13.13
CA ILE A 58 -5.08 12.53 13.34
C ILE A 58 -4.66 11.92 12.00
N GLN A 59 -5.57 11.80 11.03
CA GLN A 59 -5.21 11.34 9.68
C GLN A 59 -4.16 12.26 9.03
N ASP A 60 -4.32 13.58 9.19
CA ASP A 60 -3.38 14.57 8.66
C ASP A 60 -2.01 14.45 9.37
N ALA A 61 -2.00 14.30 10.69
CA ALA A 61 -0.76 14.09 11.45
C ALA A 61 -0.03 12.79 11.08
N ILE A 62 -0.78 11.72 10.81
CA ILE A 62 -0.21 10.45 10.32
C ILE A 62 0.42 10.67 8.95
N LEU A 63 -0.30 11.30 8.02
CA LEU A 63 0.21 11.57 6.67
C LEU A 63 1.48 12.41 6.70
N ASP A 64 1.52 13.47 7.50
CA ASP A 64 2.71 14.33 7.66
C ASP A 64 3.90 13.55 8.22
N LYS A 65 3.68 12.67 9.21
CA LYS A 65 4.73 11.78 9.72
C LYS A 65 5.32 10.90 8.59
N PHE A 66 4.48 10.24 7.80
CA PHE A 66 4.94 9.41 6.69
C PHE A 66 5.70 10.21 5.64
N ARG A 67 5.24 11.43 5.33
CA ARG A 67 5.92 12.32 4.40
C ARG A 67 7.31 12.70 4.89
N ASP A 68 7.44 13.05 6.15
CA ASP A 68 8.72 13.44 6.75
C ASP A 68 9.72 12.26 6.81
N GLU A 69 9.23 11.07 7.19
CA GLU A 69 10.04 9.85 7.32
C GLU A 69 10.54 9.32 5.98
N HIS A 70 9.72 9.39 4.94
CA HIS A 70 9.98 8.80 3.62
C HIS A 70 10.30 9.85 2.53
N LYS A 71 10.54 11.09 2.94
CA LYS A 71 10.81 12.25 2.07
C LYS A 71 9.80 12.37 0.93
N ILE A 72 8.52 12.16 1.25
CA ILE A 72 7.43 12.26 0.29
C ILE A 72 7.00 13.73 0.22
N GLY A 73 6.89 14.24 -1.01
CA GLY A 73 6.46 15.60 -1.28
C GLY A 73 5.00 15.88 -0.90
N GLU A 74 4.47 16.98 -1.44
CA GLU A 74 3.05 17.32 -1.26
C GLU A 74 2.14 16.26 -1.91
N PRO A 75 1.18 15.69 -1.18
CA PRO A 75 0.25 14.70 -1.71
C PRO A 75 -0.80 15.36 -2.61
N ALA A 76 -1.18 14.66 -3.68
CA ALA A 76 -2.28 14.99 -4.57
C ALA A 76 -3.29 13.84 -4.62
N GLU A 77 -4.56 14.15 -4.88
CA GLU A 77 -5.64 13.17 -5.01
C GLU A 77 -5.78 12.23 -3.77
N LEU A 78 -5.56 12.78 -2.56
CA LEU A 78 -5.61 12.00 -1.33
C LEU A 78 -7.00 11.43 -1.07
N LEU A 79 -7.05 10.10 -0.96
CA LEU A 79 -8.17 9.33 -0.47
C LEU A 79 -7.78 8.70 0.88
N SER A 80 -8.65 8.80 1.89
CA SER A 80 -8.39 8.24 3.21
C SER A 80 -9.67 7.63 3.78
N GLN A 81 -9.75 6.30 3.81
CA GLN A 81 -10.96 5.58 4.19
C GLN A 81 -10.70 4.11 4.55
N LEU A 82 -11.68 3.49 5.21
CA LEU A 82 -11.68 2.05 5.45
C LEU A 82 -11.91 1.28 4.16
N MET A 83 -11.01 0.35 3.85
CA MET A 83 -11.04 -0.43 2.62
C MET A 83 -10.77 -1.92 2.88
N PRO A 84 -11.34 -2.82 2.06
CA PRO A 84 -11.00 -4.23 2.09
C PRO A 84 -9.62 -4.47 1.47
N VAL A 85 -8.73 -5.10 2.23
CA VAL A 85 -7.35 -5.38 1.84
C VAL A 85 -7.09 -6.88 1.86
N GLY A 86 -6.72 -7.40 0.69
CA GLY A 86 -6.27 -8.78 0.50
C GLY A 86 -4.74 -8.87 0.45
N PHE A 87 -4.22 -10.09 0.42
CA PHE A 87 -2.77 -10.33 0.38
C PHE A 87 -2.43 -11.43 -0.63
N ALA A 88 -1.61 -11.08 -1.62
CA ALA A 88 -1.13 -12.01 -2.64
C ALA A 88 0.24 -12.59 -2.27
N ILE A 89 0.40 -13.89 -2.50
CA ILE A 89 1.69 -14.57 -2.42
C ILE A 89 2.26 -14.76 -3.82
N SER A 90 3.56 -14.51 -3.93
CA SER A 90 4.40 -14.87 -5.05
C SER A 90 5.71 -15.43 -4.51
N SER A 91 6.19 -16.56 -5.03
CA SER A 91 7.50 -17.12 -4.66
C SER A 91 8.70 -16.20 -4.93
N ALA A 92 8.51 -15.17 -5.75
CA ALA A 92 9.52 -14.15 -6.03
C ALA A 92 9.68 -13.09 -4.92
N GLN A 93 8.85 -13.09 -3.88
CA GLN A 93 8.83 -12.08 -2.82
C GLN A 93 8.72 -12.74 -1.45
N ASP A 94 9.49 -12.24 -0.48
CA ASP A 94 9.54 -12.84 0.88
C ASP A 94 8.31 -12.49 1.72
N THR A 95 7.66 -11.37 1.41
CA THR A 95 6.46 -10.91 2.13
C THR A 95 5.25 -10.88 1.20
N PRO A 96 4.03 -11.15 1.72
CA PRO A 96 2.81 -11.01 0.95
C PRO A 96 2.63 -9.58 0.43
N MET A 97 2.15 -9.42 -0.79
CA MET A 97 1.82 -8.11 -1.37
C MET A 97 0.43 -7.67 -0.92
N PRO A 98 0.25 -6.49 -0.30
CA PRO A 98 -1.08 -5.99 0.02
C PRO A 98 -1.82 -5.61 -1.26
N LEU A 99 -3.14 -5.78 -1.26
CA LEU A 99 -4.01 -5.53 -2.41
C LEU A 99 -5.25 -4.76 -1.97
N LEU A 100 -5.42 -3.54 -2.49
CA LEU A 100 -6.64 -2.78 -2.33
C LEU A 100 -7.75 -3.35 -3.22
N LEU A 101 -8.81 -3.90 -2.61
CA LEU A 101 -9.90 -4.54 -3.37
C LEU A 101 -11.02 -3.54 -3.66
N VAL A 102 -10.92 -2.82 -4.78
CA VAL A 102 -11.94 -1.83 -5.17
C VAL A 102 -13.16 -2.48 -5.84
N LYS A 103 -12.95 -3.57 -6.58
CA LYS A 103 -14.02 -4.22 -7.36
C LYS A 103 -14.88 -5.16 -6.50
N PRO A 104 -16.22 -5.06 -6.56
CA PRO A 104 -17.11 -5.93 -5.78
C PRO A 104 -16.90 -7.43 -6.04
N GLU A 105 -16.57 -7.83 -7.27
CA GLU A 105 -16.27 -9.21 -7.63
C GLU A 105 -15.01 -9.75 -6.94
N ASP A 106 -13.98 -8.92 -6.80
CA ASP A 106 -12.74 -9.26 -6.12
C ASP A 106 -12.99 -9.38 -4.62
N GLN A 107 -13.76 -8.44 -4.03
CA GLN A 107 -14.15 -8.52 -2.62
C GLN A 107 -14.93 -9.80 -2.28
N ARG A 108 -15.73 -10.33 -3.21
CA ARG A 108 -16.49 -11.58 -3.00
C ARG A 108 -15.64 -12.84 -3.11
N SER A 109 -14.52 -12.79 -3.83
CA SER A 109 -13.74 -13.96 -4.21
C SER A 109 -12.37 -14.04 -3.54
N ILE A 110 -11.83 -12.91 -3.09
CA ILE A 110 -10.53 -12.80 -2.43
C ILE A 110 -10.73 -12.57 -0.93
N PRO A 111 -10.17 -13.43 -0.06
CA PRO A 111 -10.17 -13.19 1.39
C PRO A 111 -9.47 -11.87 1.72
N HIS A 112 -10.07 -11.10 2.62
CA HIS A 112 -9.60 -9.76 2.97
C HIS A 112 -9.99 -9.37 4.40
N VAL A 113 -9.35 -8.32 4.89
CA VAL A 113 -9.69 -7.66 6.16
C VAL A 113 -9.87 -6.16 5.92
N PRO A 114 -10.71 -5.46 6.71
CA PRO A 114 -10.75 -4.01 6.67
C PRO A 114 -9.47 -3.41 7.25
N MET A 115 -8.89 -2.44 6.55
CA MET A 115 -7.80 -1.59 7.02
C MET A 115 -8.10 -0.14 6.66
N HIS A 116 -7.62 0.82 7.46
CA HIS A 116 -7.68 2.23 7.09
C HIS A 116 -6.58 2.53 6.08
N VAL A 117 -6.97 2.91 4.86
CA VAL A 117 -6.06 3.12 3.74
C VAL A 117 -5.98 4.60 3.40
N MET A 118 -4.76 5.11 3.30
CA MET A 118 -4.45 6.42 2.72
C MET A 118 -3.79 6.19 1.37
N ASP A 119 -4.42 6.66 0.31
CA ASP A 119 -3.99 6.46 -1.08
C ASP A 119 -3.84 7.80 -1.78
N PHE A 120 -2.69 8.08 -2.38
CA PHE A 120 -2.39 9.39 -2.93
C PHE A 120 -1.24 9.36 -3.95
N LEU A 121 -1.16 10.41 -4.76
CA LEU A 121 -0.06 10.66 -5.69
C LEU A 121 0.95 11.62 -5.07
N ALA A 122 2.25 11.36 -5.21
CA ALA A 122 3.30 12.29 -4.79
C ALA A 122 4.60 12.03 -5.57
N ASP A 123 5.63 12.82 -5.28
CA ASP A 123 7.02 12.52 -5.66
C ASP A 123 7.85 12.23 -4.41
N SER A 124 8.92 11.47 -4.56
CA SER A 124 9.94 11.24 -3.52
C SER A 124 11.26 10.89 -4.18
N ASP A 125 12.36 11.32 -3.56
CA ASP A 125 13.72 10.96 -3.97
C ASP A 125 14.16 9.61 -3.41
N GLU A 126 13.48 9.09 -2.37
CA GLU A 126 13.81 7.80 -1.74
C GLU A 126 13.17 6.60 -2.45
N PHE A 127 12.25 6.84 -3.39
CA PHE A 127 11.51 5.80 -4.13
C PHE A 127 11.84 5.82 -5.64
N PHE A 128 13.12 6.02 -5.97
CA PHE A 128 13.62 6.08 -7.34
C PHE A 128 13.24 4.86 -8.19
N GLU A 129 13.28 3.66 -7.60
CA GLU A 129 12.86 2.40 -8.22
C GLU A 129 11.43 2.48 -8.77
N ALA A 130 10.52 3.14 -8.05
CA ALA A 130 9.14 3.26 -8.46
C ALA A 130 9.01 4.13 -9.70
N LYS A 131 9.57 5.34 -9.68
CA LYS A 131 9.42 6.30 -10.77
C LYS A 131 10.29 6.01 -12.00
N GLU A 132 11.56 5.63 -11.82
CA GLU A 132 12.50 5.47 -12.94
C GLU A 132 12.58 4.04 -13.48
N LYS A 133 12.38 3.03 -12.61
CA LYS A 133 12.44 1.62 -13.02
C LYS A 133 11.06 0.99 -13.21
N ASN A 134 9.98 1.74 -12.96
CA ASN A 134 8.60 1.27 -13.04
C ASN A 134 8.35 0.02 -12.17
N LEU A 135 8.88 0.02 -10.95
CA LEU A 135 8.78 -1.10 -10.03
C LEU A 135 7.86 -0.79 -8.86
N THR A 136 6.90 -1.67 -8.60
CA THR A 136 6.13 -1.64 -7.36
C THR A 136 6.92 -2.29 -6.24
N GLY A 137 6.93 -1.65 -5.07
CA GLY A 137 7.53 -2.18 -3.85
C GLY A 137 6.64 -1.89 -2.65
N TRP A 138 6.83 -2.67 -1.58
CA TRP A 138 6.16 -2.45 -0.30
C TRP A 138 7.06 -2.87 0.85
N SER A 139 6.80 -2.31 2.02
CA SER A 139 7.45 -2.69 3.27
C SER A 139 6.44 -2.72 4.41
N TYR A 140 6.72 -3.62 5.36
CA TYR A 140 5.93 -3.78 6.58
C TYR A 140 6.69 -3.15 7.74
N SER A 141 5.96 -2.41 8.57
CA SER A 141 6.43 -1.98 9.88
C SER A 141 5.78 -2.84 10.95
N TYR A 142 6.57 -3.20 11.95
CA TYR A 142 6.17 -4.09 13.04
C TYR A 142 6.38 -3.38 14.38
N GLU A 143 5.56 -3.74 15.37
CA GLU A 143 5.70 -3.32 16.77
C GLU A 143 7.02 -3.78 17.41
#